data_AF-A0A953KZS3-F1
#
_entry.id   AF-A0A953KZS3-F1
#
_cell.length_a   1.000
_cell.length_b   1.000
_cell.length_c   1.000
_cell.angle_alpha   90.00
_cell.angle_beta   90.00
_cell.angle_gamma   90.00
#
_symmetry.space_group_name_H-M   'P 1'
#
loop_
_entity.id
_entity.type
_entity.pdbx_description
1 polymer ?
#
loop_
_entity_poly.entity_id
_entity_poly.type
_entity_poly.pdbx_seq_one_letter_code
_entity_poly.pdbx_strand_id
1 'polypeptide(L)'
;MDDFHIIRIQGSIDEDTFLKEMSLELNLEIWNLATVQVTSDLLAFISAEDALQHQVFPVRASDDELWVAMNDPLNKQLLRNLSEKAGKAIRPVLVRDGELRRFISWYYGKSGG
;
A
#
# COMPACT_ATOMS: atom_id res chain seq x y z
N MET A 1 -11.73 -38.30 -14.03
CA MET A 1 -10.55 -38.80 -13.30
C MET A 1 -9.42 -38.23 -14.11
N ASP A 2 -8.83 -37.09 -13.73
CA ASP A 2 -8.30 -36.77 -12.41
C ASP A 2 -8.61 -35.31 -11.99
N ASP A 3 -9.20 -35.23 -10.81
CA ASP A 3 -9.10 -34.24 -9.73
C ASP A 3 -9.01 -32.73 -10.05
N PHE A 4 -10.15 -32.08 -9.77
CA PHE A 4 -10.25 -30.69 -9.38
C PHE A 4 -9.08 -30.29 -8.47
N HIS A 5 -8.36 -29.23 -8.83
CA HIS A 5 -7.45 -28.51 -7.95
C HIS A 5 -8.26 -27.95 -6.76
N ILE A 6 -8.51 -28.79 -5.76
CA ILE A 6 -8.95 -28.36 -4.45
C ILE A 6 -7.76 -27.68 -3.82
N ILE A 7 -7.73 -26.35 -3.91
CA ILE A 7 -6.77 -25.53 -3.18
C ILE A 7 -7.08 -25.78 -1.70
N ARG A 8 -6.29 -26.66 -1.08
CA ARG A 8 -6.34 -26.96 0.36
C ARG A 8 -6.01 -25.66 1.08
N ILE A 9 -7.05 -25.02 1.59
CA ILE A 9 -6.96 -23.88 2.49
C ILE A 9 -6.46 -24.41 3.84
N GLN A 10 -5.16 -24.63 3.96
CA GLN A 10 -4.48 -24.75 5.24
C GLN A 10 -3.74 -23.44 5.51
N GLY A 11 -4.46 -22.50 6.12
CA GLY A 11 -3.98 -21.76 7.29
C GLY A 11 -2.76 -20.83 7.15
N SER A 12 -2.34 -20.43 5.96
CA SER A 12 -1.44 -19.28 5.76
C SER A 12 -1.64 -18.81 4.34
N ILE A 13 -2.49 -17.78 4.15
CA ILE A 13 -2.53 -17.07 2.88
C ILE A 13 -1.14 -16.44 2.76
N ASP A 14 -0.30 -17.03 1.92
CA ASP A 14 1.00 -16.47 1.60
C ASP A 14 0.75 -15.10 0.97
N GLU A 15 1.31 -14.06 1.57
CA GLU A 15 1.07 -12.67 1.18
C GLU A 15 1.29 -12.45 -0.31
N ASP A 16 2.25 -13.17 -0.90
CA ASP A 16 2.54 -13.15 -2.33
C ASP A 16 1.39 -13.69 -3.18
N THR A 17 0.66 -14.71 -2.70
CA THR A 17 -0.52 -15.25 -3.39
C THR A 17 -1.66 -14.25 -3.36
N PHE A 18 -1.97 -13.68 -2.19
CA PHE A 18 -3.03 -12.67 -2.06
C PHE A 18 -2.77 -11.44 -2.92
N LEU A 19 -1.53 -10.92 -2.89
CA LEU A 19 -1.13 -9.79 -3.73
C LEU A 19 -1.23 -10.10 -5.21
N LYS A 20 -0.81 -11.30 -5.61
CA LYS A 20 -0.90 -11.72 -7.00
C LYS A 20 -2.34 -11.81 -7.46
N GLU A 21 -3.23 -12.38 -6.65
CA GLU A 21 -4.67 -12.42 -6.93
C GLU A 21 -5.26 -11.01 -7.05
N MET A 22 -5.00 -10.15 -6.06
CA MET A 22 -5.48 -8.76 -6.06
C MET A 22 -4.97 -7.96 -7.26
N SER A 23 -3.69 -8.14 -7.63
CA SER A 23 -3.09 -7.50 -8.80
C SER A 23 -3.78 -7.94 -10.10
N LEU A 24 -4.18 -9.22 -10.19
CA LEU A 24 -4.85 -9.78 -11.35
C LEU A 24 -6.31 -9.33 -11.43
N GLU A 25 -7.03 -9.36 -10.30
CA GLU A 25 -8.44 -8.98 -10.21
C GLU A 25 -8.66 -7.47 -10.41
N LEU A 26 -7.79 -6.64 -9.84
CA LEU A 26 -7.88 -5.17 -9.95
C LEU A 26 -7.05 -4.61 -11.12
N ASN A 27 -6.28 -5.45 -11.82
CA ASN A 27 -5.35 -5.06 -12.88
C ASN A 27 -4.40 -3.93 -12.43
N LEU A 28 -3.86 -4.07 -11.22
CA LEU A 28 -2.94 -3.13 -10.58
C LEU A 28 -1.51 -3.68 -10.59
N GLU A 29 -0.55 -2.79 -10.78
CA GLU A 29 0.87 -3.16 -10.74
C GLU A 29 1.36 -3.27 -9.30
N ILE A 30 2.17 -4.29 -9.02
CA ILE A 30 2.86 -4.45 -7.73
C ILE A 30 4.16 -3.64 -7.80
N TRP A 31 4.24 -2.61 -6.96
CA TRP A 31 5.42 -1.75 -6.84
C TRP A 31 6.33 -2.21 -5.71
N ASN A 32 7.62 -1.96 -5.87
CA ASN A 32 8.61 -2.23 -4.83
C ASN A 32 8.90 -0.93 -4.07
N LEU A 33 8.73 -0.94 -2.75
CA LEU A 33 8.96 0.25 -1.94
C LEU A 33 10.45 0.53 -1.74
N ALA A 34 11.28 -0.52 -1.70
CA ALA A 34 12.71 -0.39 -1.48
C ALA A 34 13.44 0.43 -2.56
N THR A 35 12.87 0.56 -3.76
CA THR A 35 13.43 1.38 -4.85
C THR A 35 12.90 2.81 -4.89
N VAL A 36 11.91 3.12 -4.05
CA VAL A 36 11.27 4.43 -4.00
C VAL A 36 12.10 5.41 -3.17
N GLN A 37 12.27 6.63 -3.69
CA GLN A 37 12.96 7.70 -2.98
C GLN A 37 11.97 8.53 -2.15
N VAL A 38 11.96 8.27 -0.85
CA VAL A 38 11.11 8.97 0.11
C VAL A 38 11.77 10.27 0.54
N THR A 39 11.09 11.40 0.34
CA THR A 39 11.52 12.73 0.80
C THR A 39 10.69 13.18 2.00
N SER A 40 11.22 14.11 2.80
CA SER A 40 10.50 14.65 3.96
C SER A 40 9.19 15.36 3.59
N ASP A 41 9.15 15.98 2.40
CA ASP A 41 7.95 16.58 1.83
C ASP A 41 6.87 15.53 1.53
N LEU A 42 7.29 14.36 1.01
CA LEU A 42 6.41 13.23 0.77
C LEU A 42 5.75 12.73 2.07
N LEU A 43 6.54 12.63 3.14
CA LEU A 43 6.06 12.26 4.48
C LEU A 43 5.18 13.35 5.12
N ALA A 44 5.25 14.60 4.66
CA ALA A 44 4.38 15.67 5.14
C ALA A 44 2.96 15.57 4.58
N PHE A 45 2.75 14.89 3.43
CA PHE A 45 1.41 14.66 2.87
C PHE A 45 0.58 13.66 3.69
N ILE A 46 1.24 12.66 4.31
CA ILE A 46 0.57 11.62 5.10
C ILE A 46 1.24 11.54 6.46
N SER A 47 0.51 11.85 7.52
CA SER A 47 0.99 11.72 8.89
C SER A 47 1.33 10.26 9.24
N ALA A 48 2.30 10.08 10.13
CA ALA A 48 2.69 8.78 10.67
C ALA A 48 1.50 7.95 11.16
N GLU A 49 0.57 8.61 11.86
CA GLU A 49 -0.63 7.98 12.41
C GLU A 49 -1.53 7.43 11.29
N ASP A 50 -1.83 8.22 10.25
CA ASP A 50 -2.60 7.76 9.09
C ASP A 50 -1.89 6.60 8.39
N ALA A 51 -0.58 6.72 8.20
CA ALA A 51 0.23 5.70 7.54
C ALA A 51 0.19 4.36 8.30
N LEU A 52 0.32 4.40 9.63
CA LEU A 52 0.26 3.22 10.51
C LEU A 52 -1.15 2.66 10.66
N GLN A 53 -2.15 3.52 10.89
CA GLN A 53 -3.55 3.13 11.12
C GLN A 53 -4.18 2.55 9.86
N HIS A 54 -3.92 3.16 8.70
CA HIS A 54 -4.54 2.77 7.44
C HIS A 54 -3.62 1.89 6.58
N GLN A 55 -2.42 1.57 7.06
CA GLN A 55 -1.39 0.86 6.29
C GLN A 55 -1.21 1.46 4.90
N VAL A 56 -0.94 2.76 4.85
CA VAL A 56 -0.70 3.50 3.61
C VAL A 56 0.64 4.20 3.67
N PHE A 57 1.31 4.31 2.54
CA PHE A 57 2.59 5.00 2.49
C PHE A 57 2.72 5.80 1.20
N PRO A 58 2.98 7.12 1.27
CA PRO A 58 3.15 7.89 0.05
C PRO A 58 4.48 7.49 -0.59
N VAL A 59 4.46 7.11 -1.86
CA VAL A 59 5.65 6.66 -2.60
C VAL A 59 6.14 7.70 -3.59
N ARG A 60 5.22 8.48 -4.14
CA ARG A 60 5.58 9.51 -5.11
C ARG A 60 4.51 10.57 -5.12
N ALA A 61 4.92 11.83 -5.16
CA ALA A 61 4.03 12.95 -5.42
C ALA A 61 4.41 13.61 -6.74
N SER A 62 3.42 14.05 -7.49
CA SER A 62 3.51 14.96 -8.64
C SER A 62 2.65 16.19 -8.37
N ASP A 63 2.61 17.13 -9.32
CA ASP A 63 1.78 18.35 -9.21
C ASP A 63 0.29 18.07 -8.97
N ASP A 64 -0.28 17.07 -9.65
CA ASP A 64 -1.72 16.78 -9.55
C ASP A 64 -2.02 15.41 -8.89
N GLU A 65 -1.05 14.50 -8.87
CA GLU A 65 -1.26 13.10 -8.47
C GLU A 65 -0.31 12.69 -7.33
N LEU A 66 -0.82 11.88 -6.39
CA LEU A 66 -0.05 11.29 -5.30
C LEU A 66 -0.21 9.76 -5.36
N TRP A 67 0.88 9.06 -5.63
CA TRP A 67 0.94 7.62 -5.56
C TRP A 67 1.08 7.19 -4.10
N VAL A 68 0.16 6.34 -3.68
CA VAL A 68 0.09 5.83 -2.32
C VAL A 68 0.14 4.31 -2.39
N ALA A 69 1.15 3.75 -1.76
CA ALA A 69 1.27 2.32 -1.56
C ALA A 69 0.28 1.85 -0.51
N MET A 70 -0.52 0.85 -0.88
CA MET A 70 -1.58 0.31 -0.06
C MET A 70 -1.61 -1.21 -0.23
N ASN A 71 -1.89 -1.93 0.85
CA ASN A 71 -2.19 -3.36 0.77
C ASN A 71 -3.66 -3.62 0.42
N ASP A 72 -4.55 -2.68 0.74
CA ASP A 72 -6.00 -2.76 0.48
C ASP A 72 -6.53 -1.50 -0.24
N PRO A 73 -6.48 -1.46 -1.59
CA PRO A 73 -6.95 -0.33 -2.39
C PRO A 73 -8.49 -0.28 -2.54
N LEU A 74 -9.22 -1.26 -1.99
CA LEU A 74 -10.69 -1.34 -2.09
C LEU A 74 -11.40 -0.29 -1.23
N ASN A 75 -10.68 0.34 -0.31
CA ASN A 75 -11.24 1.30 0.63
C ASN A 75 -11.40 2.70 0.01
N LYS A 76 -12.47 2.89 -0.78
CA LYS A 76 -12.77 4.16 -1.46
C LYS A 76 -12.88 5.37 -0.52
N GLN A 77 -13.31 5.15 0.72
CA GLN A 77 -13.41 6.21 1.74
C GLN A 77 -12.01 6.72 2.12
N LEU A 78 -11.05 5.81 2.28
CA LEU A 78 -9.66 6.14 2.57
C LEU A 78 -9.02 6.90 1.39
N LEU A 79 -9.22 6.45 0.16
CA LEU A 79 -8.72 7.15 -1.03
C LEU A 79 -9.23 8.59 -1.10
N ARG A 80 -10.52 8.81 -0.79
CA ARG A 80 -11.10 10.15 -0.74
C ARG A 80 -10.48 11.00 0.37
N ASN A 81 -10.39 10.47 1.59
CA ASN A 81 -9.79 11.19 2.71
C ASN A 81 -8.33 11.57 2.44
N LEU A 82 -7.54 10.65 1.89
CA LEU A 82 -6.15 10.90 1.52
C LEU A 82 -6.05 11.95 0.41
N SER A 83 -6.95 11.91 -0.58
CA SER A 83 -7.02 12.91 -1.65
C SER A 83 -7.34 14.31 -1.11
N GLU A 84 -8.31 14.42 -0.20
CA GLU A 84 -8.68 15.69 0.43
C GLU A 84 -7.55 16.24 1.32
N LYS A 85 -6.87 15.37 2.09
CA LYS A 85 -5.73 15.77 2.92
C LYS A 85 -4.53 16.20 2.08
N ALA A 86 -4.21 15.45 1.02
CA ALA A 86 -3.07 15.73 0.16
C ALA A 86 -3.34 16.84 -0.86
N GLY A 87 -4.61 17.17 -1.12
CA GLY A 87 -5.03 18.09 -2.17
C GLY A 87 -4.72 17.60 -3.59
N LYS A 88 -4.55 16.28 -3.78
CA LYS A 88 -4.09 15.65 -5.02
C LYS A 88 -4.89 14.38 -5.32
N ALA A 89 -4.92 13.97 -6.59
CA ALA A 89 -5.54 12.71 -6.99
C ALA A 89 -4.73 11.51 -6.48
N ILE A 90 -5.35 10.63 -5.69
CA ILE A 90 -4.67 9.46 -5.14
C ILE A 90 -4.62 8.34 -6.17
N ARG A 91 -3.41 7.86 -6.43
CA ARG A 91 -3.12 6.67 -7.25
C ARG A 91 -2.69 5.53 -6.32
N PRO A 92 -3.60 4.61 -5.95
CA PRO A 92 -3.21 3.45 -5.17
C PRO A 92 -2.30 2.54 -5.98
N VAL A 93 -1.22 2.08 -5.37
CA VAL A 93 -0.34 1.03 -5.92
C VAL A 93 -0.29 -0.14 -4.95
N LEU A 94 -0.32 -1.36 -5.48
CA LEU A 94 -0.19 -2.55 -4.66
C LEU A 94 1.27 -2.75 -4.26
N VAL A 95 1.49 -3.12 -3.00
CA VAL A 95 2.83 -3.41 -2.47
C VAL A 95 2.74 -4.60 -1.52
N ARG A 96 3.88 -5.27 -1.31
CA ARG A 96 3.98 -6.29 -0.26
C ARG A 96 3.69 -5.68 1.10
N ASP A 97 2.78 -6.27 1.85
CA ASP A 97 2.43 -5.79 3.18
C ASP A 97 3.65 -5.88 4.13
N GLY A 98 4.45 -6.94 4.02
CA GLY A 98 5.71 -7.07 4.75
C GLY A 98 6.71 -5.95 4.43
N GLU A 99 6.79 -5.50 3.17
CA GLU A 99 7.58 -4.32 2.81
C GLU A 99 6.95 -3.04 3.36
N LEU A 100 5.64 -2.86 3.18
CA LEU A 100 4.89 -1.68 3.57
C LEU A 100 5.00 -1.41 5.07
N ARG A 101 4.73 -2.42 5.90
CA ARG A 101 4.89 -2.31 7.37
C ARG A 101 6.31 -1.94 7.75
N ARG A 102 7.30 -2.55 7.09
CA ARG A 102 8.71 -2.31 7.36
C ARG A 102 9.12 -0.89 6.95
N PHE A 103 8.62 -0.40 5.82
CA PHE A 103 8.81 0.98 5.35
C PHE A 103 8.16 1.99 6.29
N ILE A 104 6.88 1.81 6.61
CA ILE A 104 6.16 2.67 7.54
C ILE A 104 6.91 2.71 8.88
N SER A 105 7.33 1.56 9.41
CA SER A 105 8.11 1.51 10.66
C SER A 105 9.49 2.16 10.53
N TRP A 106 10.17 2.02 9.40
CA TRP A 106 11.49 2.61 9.19
C TRP A 106 11.45 4.14 9.12
N TYR A 107 10.47 4.70 8.40
CA TYR A 107 10.32 6.14 8.20
C TYR A 107 9.53 6.82 9.31
N TYR A 108 8.39 6.24 9.71
CA TYR A 108 7.48 6.81 10.72
C TYR A 108 7.65 6.21 12.12
N GLY A 109 8.16 4.98 12.24
CA GLY A 109 8.36 4.33 13.54
C GLY A 109 9.47 4.95 14.39
N LYS A 110 10.32 5.82 13.81
CA LYS A 110 11.27 6.64 14.57
C LYS A 110 10.67 7.92 15.17
N SER A 111 9.44 8.28 14.81
CA SER A 111 8.80 9.52 15.24
C SER A 111 7.97 9.39 16.53
N GLY A 112 7.84 8.18 17.08
CA GLY A 112 7.06 7.89 18.28
C GLY A 112 7.89 7.85 19.57
N GLY A 113 8.72 8.87 19.80
CA GLY A 113 9.47 9.08 21.05
C GLY A 113 8.93 10.26 21.83
#